data_AF-A0A9E5HU96-F1
#
_entry.id   AF-A0A9E5HU96-F1
#
_cell.length_a   1.000
_cell.length_b   1.000
_cell.length_c   1.000
_cell.angle_alpha   90.00
_cell.angle_beta   90.00
_cell.angle_gamma   90.00
#
_symmetry.space_group_name_H-M   'P 1'
#
loop_
_entity.id
_entity.type
_entity.pdbx_description
1 polymer ?
#
loop_
_entity_poly.entity_id
_entity_poly.type
_entity_poly.pdbx_seq_one_letter_code
_entity_poly.pdbx_strand_id
1 'polypeptide(L)' 'DHPWFIGVQFHPELKSKPFDPHPLFRDFIEAAKKTSRLV' A
#
# COMPACT_ATOMS: atom_id res chain seq x y z
N ASP A 1 13.65 -2.57 -12.52
CA ASP A 1 13.44 -1.67 -11.39
C ASP A 1 11.95 -1.61 -11.08
N HIS A 2 11.55 -1.78 -9.82
CA HIS A 2 10.13 -1.79 -9.45
C HIS A 2 9.82 -0.57 -8.56
N PRO A 3 8.93 0.35 -8.98
CA PRO A 3 8.77 1.66 -8.33
C PRO A 3 8.19 1.58 -6.92
N TRP A 4 7.49 0.49 -6.60
CA TRP A 4 7.00 0.20 -5.26
C TRP A 4 6.87 -1.31 -5.05
N PHE A 5 7.74 -1.92 -4.26
CA PHE A 5 7.73 -3.37 -4.01
C PHE A 5 8.04 -3.65 -2.54
N ILE A 6 7.21 -4.45 -1.87
CA ILE A 6 7.41 -4.84 -0.48
C ILE A 6 6.85 -6.23 -0.21
N GLY A 7 7.52 -6.96 0.69
CA GLY A 7 7.05 -8.23 1.26
C GLY A 7 7.24 -8.23 2.76
N VAL A 8 6.29 -8.81 3.49
CA VAL A 8 6.33 -8.91 4.96
C VAL A 8 5.97 -10.32 5.41
N GLN A 9 6.56 -10.76 6.51
CA GLN A 9 6.33 -12.09 7.09
C GLN A 9 5.21 -12.10 8.16
N PHE A 10 4.75 -10.92 8.57
CA PHE A 10 3.67 -10.74 9.54
C PHE A 10 2.36 -10.36 8.83
N HIS A 11 1.27 -10.29 9.59
CA HIS A 11 -0.07 -9.96 9.10
C HIS A 11 -0.44 -8.48 9.36
N PRO A 12 -0.04 -7.52 8.51
CA PRO A 12 -0.38 -6.10 8.67
C PRO A 12 -1.89 -5.83 8.55
N GLU A 13 -2.63 -6.69 7.86
CA GLU A 13 -4.08 -6.61 7.67
C GLU A 13 -4.83 -6.62 9.00
N LEU A 14 -4.34 -7.39 9.98
CA LEU A 14 -4.98 -7.51 11.29
C LEU A 14 -4.83 -6.22 12.14
N LYS A 15 -3.91 -5.33 11.75
CA LYS A 15 -3.67 -4.04 12.44
C LYS A 15 -4.31 -2.85 11.73
N SER A 16 -4.82 -3.03 10.52
CA SER A 16 -5.44 -1.95 9.74
C SER A 16 -6.88 -1.67 10.20
N LYS A 17 -7.27 -0.40 10.30
CA LYS A 17 -8.62 0.03 10.71
C LYS A 17 -9.20 1.03 9.72
N PRO A 18 -10.54 1.19 9.62
CA PRO A 18 -11.17 2.11 8.67
C PRO A 18 -10.69 3.57 8.77
N PHE A 19 -10.48 4.06 9.99
CA PHE A 19 -10.03 5.44 10.26
C PHE A 19 -8.54 5.55 10.59
N ASP A 20 -7.83 4.42 10.60
CA ASP A 20 -6.39 4.34 10.83
C ASP A 20 -5.81 3.20 9.97
N PRO A 21 -5.73 3.41 8.65
CA PRO A 21 -5.27 2.37 7.73
C PRO A 21 -3.77 2.15 7.90
N HIS A 22 -3.38 0.87 7.93
CA HIS A 22 -1.97 0.52 8.06
C HIS A 22 -1.16 1.12 6.89
N PRO A 23 0.02 1.71 7.15
CA PRO A 23 0.82 2.39 6.13
C PRO A 23 1.04 1.60 4.85
N LEU A 24 1.35 0.30 4.96
CA LEU A 24 1.56 -0.57 3.81
C LEU A 24 0.40 -0.54 2.81
N PHE A 25 -0.86 -0.54 3.27
CA PHE A 25 -2.01 -0.53 2.35
C PHE A 25 -2.28 0.86 1.81
N ARG A 26 -2.20 1.90 2.66
CA ARG A 26 -2.39 3.29 2.22
C ARG A 26 -1.38 3.66 1.14
N ASP A 27 -0.11 3.36 1.38
CA ASP A 27 0.99 3.73 0.49
C ASP A 27 0.99 2.87 -0.79
N PHE A 28 0.55 1.60 -0.70
CA PHE A 28 0.30 0.77 -1.89
C PHE A 28 -0.75 1.39 -2.82
N ILE A 29 -1.88 1.84 -2.26
CA ILE A 29 -2.94 2.49 -3.05
C ILE A 29 -2.47 3.83 -3.62
N GLU A 30 -1.67 4.60 -2.89
CA GLU A 30 -1.06 5.83 -3.40
C GLU A 30 -0.13 5.55 -4.58
N ALA A 31 0.75 4.55 -4.46
CA ALA A 31 1.63 4.11 -5.54
C ALA A 31 0.82 3.62 -6.75
N ALA A 32 -0.23 2.84 -6.53
CA ALA A 32 -1.14 2.39 -7.59
C ALA A 32 -1.84 3.57 -8.29
N LYS A 33 -2.29 4.59 -7.54
CA LYS A 33 -2.88 5.82 -8.12
C LYS A 33 -1.88 6.60 -8.97
N LYS A 34 -0.61 6.69 -8.53
CA LYS A 34 0.46 7.35 -9.31
C LYS A 34 0.75 6.59 -10.60
N THR A 35 0.87 5.26 -10.54
CA THR A 35 1.09 4.41 -11.71
C THR A 35 -0.11 4.39 -12.67
N SER A 36 -1.33 4.41 -12.12
CA SER A 36 -2.57 4.40 -12.91
C SER A 36 -2.85 5.71 -13.63
N ARG A 37 -2.21 6.83 -13.25
CA ARG A 37 -2.24 8.07 -14.02
C ARG A 37 -1.36 7.94 -15.27
N LEU A 38 -1.86 7.15 -16.21
CA LEU A 38 -1.56 7.21 -17.64
C LEU A 38 -2.80 7.79 -18.32
N VAL A 39 -3.00 9.09 -18.11
CA VAL A 39 -3.81 9.99 -18.96
C VAL A 39 -3.26 11.39 -18.79
#